data_AF-A0A9W4HBI7-F1
#
_entry.id   AF-A0A9W4HBI7-F1
#
_cell.length_a   1.000
_cell.length_b   1.000
_cell.length_c   1.000
_cell.angle_alpha   90.00
_cell.angle_beta   90.00
_cell.angle_gamma   90.00
#
_symmetry.space_group_name_H-M   'P 1'
#
loop_
_entity.id
_entity.type
_entity.pdbx_description
1 polymer ?
#
loop_
_entity_poly.entity_id
_entity_poly.type
_entity_poly.pdbx_seq_one_letter_code
_entity_poly.pdbx_strand_id
1 'polypeptide(L)'
;MSDKSVIITAHRALALPEIVGEILIWLDNDRKHWLLNCALVNKTWFHEAIRILWRNLETNGILLEEGMMGISLCRRQMYANHVKIASVATYLQETEPEFQPALECVSFPQLHTLCLVLAFHGSGTDKCIRIPAVNMPSLQTLHVEYPAAFNMPRNVQVSGWAQKLFPRLVNFQVVIPAILYIAGFESLSERLPNLKSIEFEEILSLSDVDDSEEDTTSEHSDNEDLDEEDSDD
;
A
#
# COMPACT_ATOMS: atom_id res chain seq x y z
N MET A 1 6.09 -61.23 9.55
CA MET A 1 5.25 -60.66 8.49
C MET A 1 4.65 -59.39 9.06
N SER A 2 5.02 -58.23 8.54
CA SER A 2 4.61 -56.92 9.09
C SER A 2 3.34 -56.48 8.38
N ASP A 3 2.24 -56.36 9.11
CA ASP A 3 1.01 -55.75 8.62
C ASP A 3 1.29 -54.28 8.31
N LYS A 4 1.24 -53.94 7.02
CA LYS A 4 1.18 -52.55 6.58
C LYS A 4 -0.23 -52.06 6.87
N SER A 5 -0.39 -51.29 7.94
CA SER A 5 -1.60 -50.51 8.17
C SER A 5 -1.77 -49.53 7.02
N VAL A 6 -2.67 -49.84 6.10
CA VAL A 6 -3.15 -48.90 5.09
C VAL A 6 -3.89 -47.80 5.86
N ILE A 7 -3.29 -46.61 5.95
CA ILE A 7 -3.97 -45.42 6.43
C ILE A 7 -4.98 -45.05 5.34
N ILE A 8 -6.22 -45.50 5.52
CA ILE A 8 -7.35 -45.03 4.71
C ILE A 8 -7.68 -43.64 5.25
N THR A 9 -7.16 -42.61 4.60
CA THR A 9 -7.58 -41.23 4.81
C THR A 9 -9.04 -41.14 4.34
N ALA A 10 -9.98 -41.32 5.26
CA ALA A 10 -11.39 -41.09 4.99
C ALA A 10 -11.55 -39.62 4.60
N HIS A 11 -11.77 -39.37 3.31
CA HIS A 11 -12.07 -38.03 2.83
C HIS A 11 -13.46 -37.68 3.36
N ARG A 12 -13.51 -36.83 4.38
CA ARG A 12 -14.75 -36.30 4.93
C ARG A 12 -15.51 -35.61 3.80
N ALA A 13 -16.81 -35.90 3.66
CA ALA A 13 -17.67 -35.19 2.74
C ALA A 13 -17.69 -33.69 3.09
N LEU A 14 -17.42 -32.86 2.09
CA LEU A 14 -17.43 -31.42 2.24
C LEU A 14 -18.85 -30.91 2.53
N ALA A 15 -18.96 -29.94 3.42
CA ALA A 15 -20.21 -29.22 3.65
C ALA A 15 -20.53 -28.32 2.43
N LEU A 16 -21.81 -27.96 2.25
CA LEU A 16 -22.22 -27.10 1.14
C LEU A 16 -21.41 -25.78 1.01
N PRO A 17 -21.10 -25.04 2.10
CA PRO A 17 -20.25 -23.86 2.00
C PRO A 17 -18.83 -24.16 1.53
N GLU A 18 -18.26 -25.30 1.95
CA GLU A 18 -16.93 -25.75 1.55
C GLU A 18 -16.92 -26.09 0.04
N ILE A 19 -17.93 -26.82 -0.45
CA ILE A 19 -18.08 -27.13 -1.88
C ILE A 19 -18.22 -25.85 -2.71
N VAL A 20 -19.09 -24.93 -2.29
CA VAL A 20 -19.28 -23.65 -2.99
C VAL A 20 -18.00 -22.83 -2.97
N GLY A 21 -17.32 -22.74 -1.83
CA GLY A 21 -16.05 -22.04 -1.69
C GLY A 21 -14.99 -22.53 -2.67
N GLU A 22 -14.83 -23.85 -2.80
CA GLU A 22 -13.91 -24.45 -3.78
C GLU A 22 -14.30 -24.08 -5.21
N ILE A 23 -15.56 -24.21 -5.59
CA ILE A 23 -16.05 -23.83 -6.93
C ILE A 23 -15.73 -22.36 -7.23
N LEU A 24 -15.99 -21.47 -6.29
CA LEU A 24 -15.79 -20.03 -6.49
C LEU A 24 -14.31 -19.65 -6.55
N ILE A 25 -13.42 -20.31 -5.80
CA ILE A 25 -11.96 -20.11 -5.91
C ILE A 25 -11.49 -20.47 -7.32
N TRP A 26 -11.99 -21.55 -7.91
CA TRP A 26 -11.69 -21.90 -9.31
C TRP A 26 -12.16 -20.86 -10.32
N LEU A 27 -13.25 -20.13 -10.01
CA LEU A 27 -13.79 -19.06 -10.85
C LEU A 27 -13.06 -17.71 -10.67
N ASP A 28 -12.27 -17.56 -9.62
CA ASP A 28 -11.55 -16.33 -9.22
C ASP A 28 -10.37 -15.94 -10.16
N ASN A 29 -10.25 -16.58 -11.32
CA ASN A 29 -9.28 -16.25 -12.36
C ASN A 29 -9.69 -14.98 -13.14
N ASP A 30 -9.67 -13.82 -12.46
CA ASP A 30 -9.97 -12.47 -12.98
C ASP A 30 -11.40 -12.21 -13.47
N ARG A 31 -12.33 -13.15 -13.26
CA ARG A 31 -13.74 -13.01 -13.68
C ARG A 31 -14.62 -12.52 -12.54
N LYS A 32 -14.31 -11.32 -12.01
CA LYS A 32 -15.05 -10.70 -10.89
C LYS A 32 -16.57 -10.65 -11.12
N HIS A 33 -17.00 -10.41 -12.36
CA HIS A 33 -18.40 -10.40 -12.75
C HIS A 33 -19.11 -11.76 -12.52
N TRP A 34 -18.40 -12.88 -12.62
CA TRP A 34 -18.95 -14.20 -12.30
C TRP A 34 -19.17 -14.38 -10.80
N LEU A 35 -18.23 -13.95 -9.97
CA LEU A 35 -18.38 -13.98 -8.51
C LEU A 35 -19.55 -13.09 -8.07
N LEU A 36 -19.71 -11.91 -8.69
CA LEU A 36 -20.87 -11.04 -8.45
C LEU A 36 -22.18 -11.72 -8.84
N ASN A 37 -22.25 -12.39 -9.98
CA ASN A 37 -23.44 -13.16 -10.38
C ASN A 37 -23.71 -14.31 -9.40
N CYS A 38 -22.66 -15.00 -8.95
CA CYS A 38 -22.75 -16.05 -7.94
C CYS A 38 -23.32 -15.53 -6.62
N ALA A 39 -22.93 -14.31 -6.21
CA ALA A 39 -23.44 -13.70 -5.00
C ALA A 39 -24.96 -13.46 -5.01
N LEU A 40 -25.60 -13.45 -6.18
CA LEU A 40 -27.05 -13.25 -6.33
C LEU A 40 -27.86 -14.54 -6.22
N VAL A 41 -27.23 -15.72 -6.21
CA VAL A 41 -27.92 -17.02 -6.29
C VAL A 41 -28.71 -17.32 -5.02
N ASN A 42 -28.04 -17.32 -3.87
CA ASN A 42 -28.66 -17.50 -2.54
C ASN A 42 -27.68 -17.06 -1.44
N LYS A 43 -28.12 -17.16 -0.18
CA LYS A 43 -27.32 -16.72 0.99
C LYS A 43 -25.95 -17.42 1.11
N THR A 44 -25.87 -18.72 0.84
CA THR A 44 -24.59 -19.46 0.94
C THR A 44 -23.62 -18.97 -0.12
N TRP A 45 -24.08 -18.87 -1.37
CA TRP A 45 -23.26 -18.38 -2.48
C TRP A 45 -22.87 -16.91 -2.30
N PHE A 46 -23.77 -16.09 -1.76
CA PHE A 46 -23.48 -14.71 -1.35
C PHE A 46 -22.32 -14.65 -0.37
N HIS A 47 -22.39 -15.38 0.75
CA HIS A 47 -21.35 -15.32 1.77
C HIS A 47 -19.99 -15.78 1.25
N GLU A 48 -19.94 -16.87 0.48
CA GLU A 48 -18.69 -17.37 -0.07
C GLU A 48 -18.12 -16.46 -1.18
N ALA A 49 -18.97 -15.94 -2.07
CA ALA A 49 -18.54 -15.03 -3.12
C ALA A 49 -18.01 -13.70 -2.55
N ILE A 50 -18.72 -13.11 -1.58
CA ILE A 50 -18.26 -11.87 -0.91
C ILE A 50 -16.95 -12.11 -0.16
N ARG A 51 -16.81 -13.26 0.52
CA ARG A 51 -15.57 -13.63 1.20
C ARG A 51 -14.37 -13.65 0.25
N ILE A 52 -14.55 -14.13 -0.98
CA ILE A 52 -13.49 -14.20 -1.99
C ILE A 52 -13.23 -12.82 -2.60
N LEU A 53 -14.28 -12.13 -3.07
CA LEU A 53 -14.19 -10.79 -3.69
C LEU A 53 -13.48 -9.78 -2.80
N TRP A 54 -13.75 -9.81 -1.49
CA TRP A 54 -13.18 -8.86 -0.53
C TRP A 54 -11.87 -9.32 0.10
N ARG A 55 -11.38 -10.52 -0.23
CA ARG A 55 -10.17 -11.07 0.37
C ARG A 55 -8.92 -10.26 0.04
N ASN A 56 -8.77 -9.90 -1.23
CA ASN A 56 -7.62 -9.19 -1.76
C ASN A 56 -8.10 -8.02 -2.64
N LEU A 57 -8.05 -6.80 -2.09
CA LEU A 57 -8.48 -5.60 -2.81
C LEU A 57 -7.40 -5.04 -3.74
N GLU A 58 -6.13 -5.36 -3.48
CA GLU A 58 -4.99 -4.94 -4.31
C GLU A 58 -5.08 -5.56 -5.71
N THR A 59 -5.31 -6.87 -5.81
CA THR A 59 -5.58 -7.54 -7.11
C THR A 59 -6.84 -6.98 -7.78
N ASN A 60 -7.73 -6.37 -6.99
CA ASN A 60 -8.90 -5.74 -7.56
C ASN A 60 -8.63 -4.37 -8.20
N GLY A 61 -7.47 -3.76 -7.94
CA GLY A 61 -7.14 -2.39 -8.34
C GLY A 61 -8.00 -1.35 -7.64
N ILE A 62 -8.54 -1.67 -6.46
CA ILE A 62 -9.44 -0.80 -5.69
C ILE A 62 -8.75 -0.41 -4.40
N LEU A 63 -8.63 0.89 -4.15
CA LEU A 63 -8.14 1.39 -2.87
C LEU A 63 -9.18 1.12 -1.76
N LEU A 64 -8.71 0.86 -0.55
CA LEU A 64 -9.54 0.45 0.56
C LEU A 64 -10.61 1.51 0.88
N GLU A 65 -10.22 2.78 0.91
CA GLU A 65 -11.09 3.94 1.11
C GLU A 65 -12.18 4.02 0.04
N GLU A 66 -11.84 3.84 -1.23
CA GLU A 66 -12.78 3.86 -2.35
C GLU A 66 -13.80 2.72 -2.23
N GLY A 67 -13.33 1.51 -1.93
CA GLY A 67 -14.19 0.35 -1.70
C GLY A 67 -15.16 0.57 -0.53
N MET A 68 -14.72 1.21 0.55
CA MET A 68 -15.53 1.45 1.73
C MET A 68 -16.49 2.64 1.59
N MET A 69 -16.14 3.67 0.81
CA MET A 69 -17.01 4.81 0.52
C MET A 69 -18.32 4.36 -0.15
N GLY A 70 -18.26 3.38 -1.05
CA GLY A 70 -19.43 2.82 -1.74
C GLY A 70 -20.36 1.99 -0.85
N ILE A 71 -19.99 1.71 0.41
CA ILE A 71 -20.75 0.87 1.32
C ILE A 71 -21.37 1.70 2.45
N SER A 72 -22.66 1.44 2.72
CA SER A 72 -23.35 1.98 3.89
C SER A 72 -22.64 1.63 5.19
N LEU A 73 -22.49 2.59 6.11
CA LEU A 73 -21.74 2.45 7.36
C LEU A 73 -22.02 1.14 8.13
N CYS A 74 -23.29 0.76 8.30
CA CYS A 74 -23.71 -0.43 9.04
C CYS A 74 -23.26 -1.78 8.41
N ARG A 75 -22.81 -1.77 7.15
CA ARG A 75 -22.37 -2.96 6.43
C ARG A 75 -20.85 -3.04 6.27
N ARG A 76 -20.11 -1.93 6.46
CA ARG A 76 -18.66 -1.89 6.23
C ARG A 76 -17.91 -2.96 7.01
N GLN A 77 -18.26 -3.14 8.28
CA GLN A 77 -17.61 -4.16 9.12
C GLN A 77 -17.80 -5.59 8.58
N MET A 78 -18.95 -5.90 7.98
CA MET A 78 -19.21 -7.21 7.38
C MET A 78 -18.19 -7.52 6.26
N TYR A 79 -17.88 -6.53 5.43
CA TYR A 79 -16.90 -6.66 4.35
C TYR A 79 -15.46 -6.60 4.87
N ALA A 80 -15.18 -5.68 5.80
CA ALA A 80 -13.86 -5.51 6.43
C ALA A 80 -13.36 -6.78 7.11
N ASN A 81 -14.25 -7.61 7.65
CA ASN A 81 -13.92 -8.91 8.25
C ASN A 81 -13.27 -9.91 7.27
N HIS A 82 -13.42 -9.70 5.96
CA HIS A 82 -12.88 -10.58 4.93
C HIS A 82 -11.57 -10.07 4.31
N VAL A 83 -11.26 -8.79 4.49
CA VAL A 83 -10.08 -8.15 3.89
C VAL A 83 -8.81 -8.68 4.55
N LYS A 84 -7.92 -9.23 3.72
CA LYS A 84 -6.60 -9.75 4.13
C LYS A 84 -5.44 -8.95 3.56
N ILE A 85 -5.64 -8.44 2.35
CA ILE A 85 -4.67 -7.66 1.59
C ILE A 85 -5.42 -6.47 0.98
N ALA A 86 -4.88 -5.26 1.14
CA ALA A 86 -5.47 -4.04 0.60
C ALA A 86 -4.40 -2.99 0.33
N SER A 87 -4.74 -2.07 -0.57
CA SER A 87 -3.95 -0.88 -0.85
C SER A 87 -4.68 0.36 -0.32
N VAL A 88 -3.93 1.31 0.21
CA VAL A 88 -4.42 2.58 0.75
C VAL A 88 -3.55 3.69 0.19
N ALA A 89 -4.15 4.76 -0.32
CA ALA A 89 -3.40 5.92 -0.77
C ALA A 89 -3.23 6.94 0.36
N THR A 90 -2.08 7.60 0.37
CA THR A 90 -1.92 8.82 1.16
C THR A 90 -2.73 9.97 0.57
N TYR A 91 -3.20 10.89 1.40
CA TYR A 91 -4.00 12.03 0.95
C TYR A 91 -3.47 13.37 1.48
N LEU A 92 -3.93 14.47 0.88
CA LEU A 92 -3.68 15.82 1.37
C LEU A 92 -4.64 16.13 2.52
N GLN A 93 -4.21 16.96 3.48
CA GLN A 93 -5.08 17.40 4.57
C GLN A 93 -6.42 18.01 4.09
N GLU A 94 -6.42 18.64 2.91
CA GLU A 94 -7.61 19.21 2.27
C GLU A 94 -8.67 18.14 1.91
N THR A 95 -8.24 16.93 1.54
CA THR A 95 -9.12 15.83 1.13
C THR A 95 -9.40 14.82 2.25
N GLU A 96 -8.76 14.98 3.41
CA GLU A 96 -8.97 14.17 4.62
C GLU A 96 -10.47 13.98 4.99
N PRO A 97 -11.33 15.02 4.95
CA PRO A 97 -12.73 14.88 5.33
C PRO A 97 -13.54 13.97 4.39
N GLU A 98 -13.06 13.70 3.19
CA GLU A 98 -13.73 12.85 2.21
C GLU A 98 -13.37 11.37 2.44
N PHE A 99 -12.09 11.09 2.69
CA PHE A 99 -11.57 9.72 2.78
C PHE A 99 -11.62 9.14 4.19
N GLN A 100 -11.29 9.93 5.21
CA GLN A 100 -11.15 9.43 6.58
C GLN A 100 -12.47 8.86 7.15
N PRO A 101 -13.66 9.45 6.91
CA PRO A 101 -14.92 8.87 7.38
C PRO A 101 -15.27 7.51 6.78
N ALA A 102 -14.63 7.12 5.66
CA ALA A 102 -14.85 5.81 5.05
C ALA A 102 -14.25 4.68 5.90
N LEU A 103 -13.12 4.96 6.53
CA LEU A 103 -12.30 4.00 7.29
C LEU A 103 -12.49 4.17 8.81
N GLU A 104 -12.99 5.32 9.24
CA GLU A 104 -13.32 5.59 10.64
C GLU A 104 -14.38 4.60 11.16
N CYS A 105 -14.21 4.17 12.41
CA CYS A 105 -15.06 3.19 13.09
C CYS A 105 -15.12 1.78 12.45
N VAL A 106 -14.24 1.46 11.49
CA VAL A 106 -14.14 0.12 10.89
C VAL A 106 -12.86 -0.57 11.36
N SER A 107 -12.98 -1.82 11.80
CA SER A 107 -11.83 -2.67 12.13
C SER A 107 -11.55 -3.68 11.03
N PHE A 108 -10.29 -3.90 10.71
CA PHE A 108 -9.84 -4.87 9.71
C PHE A 108 -9.09 -6.02 10.40
N PRO A 109 -9.82 -6.96 11.04
CA PRO A 109 -9.21 -7.94 11.94
C PRO A 109 -8.36 -8.99 11.22
N GLN A 110 -8.56 -9.21 9.92
CA GLN A 110 -7.81 -10.20 9.13
C GLN A 110 -6.78 -9.56 8.19
N LEU A 111 -6.71 -8.23 8.14
CA LEU A 111 -5.79 -7.49 7.28
C LEU A 111 -4.37 -7.63 7.84
N HIS A 112 -3.55 -8.39 7.12
CA HIS A 112 -2.18 -8.70 7.52
C HIS A 112 -1.14 -8.10 6.57
N THR A 113 -1.53 -7.72 5.35
CA THR A 113 -0.66 -7.06 4.36
C THR A 113 -1.32 -5.77 3.89
N LEU A 114 -0.62 -4.65 4.03
CA LEU A 114 -1.07 -3.35 3.53
C LEU A 114 -0.06 -2.82 2.52
N CYS A 115 -0.55 -2.41 1.35
CA CYS A 115 0.21 -1.61 0.41
C CYS A 115 -0.14 -0.12 0.60
N LEU A 116 0.84 0.69 0.98
CA LEU A 116 0.71 2.13 1.11
C LEU A 116 1.20 2.79 -0.17
N VAL A 117 0.26 3.34 -0.94
CA VAL A 117 0.54 4.07 -2.18
C VAL A 117 0.78 5.53 -1.84
N LEU A 118 1.99 6.01 -2.10
CA LEU A 118 2.35 7.40 -1.84
C LEU A 118 1.90 8.28 -3.01
N ALA A 119 0.82 9.04 -2.82
CA ALA A 119 0.36 10.04 -3.77
C ALA A 119 0.99 11.40 -3.45
N PHE A 120 2.02 11.79 -4.22
CA PHE A 120 2.63 13.12 -4.15
C PHE A 120 2.02 14.04 -5.21
N HIS A 121 1.55 15.22 -4.80
CA HIS A 121 1.00 16.22 -5.71
C HIS A 121 2.02 17.33 -5.97
N GLY A 122 2.72 17.23 -7.11
CA GLY A 122 3.60 18.28 -7.64
C GLY A 122 5.04 18.26 -7.11
N SER A 123 5.93 18.94 -7.83
CA SER A 123 7.39 18.87 -7.70
C SER A 123 8.00 19.62 -6.51
N GLY A 124 7.22 20.03 -5.51
CA GLY A 124 7.75 20.88 -4.45
C GLY A 124 6.80 21.23 -3.31
N THR A 125 5.77 20.42 -3.06
CA THR A 125 4.84 20.77 -1.98
C THR A 125 5.29 20.15 -0.65
N ASP A 126 5.76 21.02 0.24
CA ASP A 126 5.79 20.91 1.71
C ASP A 126 4.40 20.58 2.34
N LYS A 127 3.42 20.16 1.52
CA LYS A 127 2.08 19.82 1.97
C LYS A 127 2.19 18.51 2.75
N CYS A 128 1.76 18.56 4.01
CA CYS A 128 1.78 17.40 4.90
C CYS A 128 0.89 16.29 4.33
N ILE A 129 1.54 15.28 3.75
CA ILE A 129 0.89 14.05 3.32
C ILE A 129 0.42 13.29 4.56
N ARG A 130 -0.85 12.89 4.55
CA ARG A 130 -1.48 12.15 5.64
C ARG A 130 -1.65 10.69 5.23
N ILE A 131 -1.37 9.81 6.18
CA ILE A 131 -1.63 8.38 6.07
C ILE A 131 -3.00 8.14 6.72
N PRO A 132 -3.94 7.48 6.02
CA PRO A 132 -5.26 7.20 6.59
C PRO A 132 -5.14 6.42 7.90
N ALA A 133 -5.92 6.82 8.90
CA ALA A 133 -5.93 6.08 10.17
C ALA A 133 -6.81 4.84 10.01
N VAL A 134 -6.18 3.67 9.87
CA VAL A 134 -6.87 2.38 9.66
C VAL A 134 -6.62 1.46 10.85
N ASN A 135 -7.69 0.89 11.42
CA ASN A 135 -7.59 -0.05 12.54
C ASN A 135 -7.31 -1.48 12.05
N MET A 136 -6.04 -1.87 12.06
CA MET A 136 -5.53 -3.14 11.51
C MET A 136 -4.77 -3.94 12.58
N PRO A 137 -5.46 -4.59 13.53
CA PRO A 137 -4.81 -5.20 14.70
C PRO A 137 -3.89 -6.39 14.36
N SER A 138 -4.06 -6.96 13.17
CA SER A 138 -3.34 -8.14 12.67
C SER A 138 -2.30 -7.80 11.59
N LEU A 139 -2.00 -6.51 11.38
CA LEU A 139 -1.04 -6.09 10.37
C LEU A 139 0.36 -6.67 10.67
N GLN A 140 0.95 -7.31 9.68
CA GLN A 140 2.27 -7.93 9.77
C GLN A 140 3.22 -7.39 8.70
N THR A 141 2.70 -7.12 7.50
CA THR A 141 3.47 -6.71 6.35
C THR A 141 3.00 -5.35 5.85
N LEU A 142 3.94 -4.43 5.66
CA LEU A 142 3.71 -3.13 5.04
C LEU A 142 4.57 -3.03 3.78
N HIS A 143 3.94 -2.82 2.64
CA HIS A 143 4.58 -2.45 1.39
C HIS A 143 4.40 -0.96 1.19
N VAL A 144 5.43 -0.28 0.72
CA VAL A 144 5.36 1.14 0.35
C VAL A 144 5.67 1.22 -1.14
N GLU A 145 4.70 1.70 -1.90
CA GLU A 145 4.76 1.82 -3.35
C GLU A 145 4.60 3.26 -3.78
N TYR A 146 5.22 3.58 -4.92
CA TYR A 146 5.09 4.87 -5.58
C TYR A 146 4.61 4.65 -7.01
N PRO A 147 3.52 5.31 -7.44
CA PRO A 147 3.10 5.23 -8.82
C PRO A 147 4.14 5.95 -9.69
N ALA A 148 4.90 5.18 -10.47
CA ALA A 148 6.05 5.59 -11.28
C ALA A 148 5.81 6.71 -12.32
N ALA A 149 4.62 7.32 -12.36
CA ALA A 149 4.21 8.33 -13.34
C ALA A 149 4.57 9.78 -12.98
N PHE A 150 5.08 10.05 -11.77
CA PHE A 150 5.35 11.43 -11.33
C PHE A 150 6.77 11.59 -10.80
N ASN A 151 7.38 12.76 -11.02
CA ASN A 151 8.69 13.15 -10.50
C ASN A 151 8.83 12.72 -9.03
N MET A 152 9.64 11.70 -8.79
CA MET A 152 9.85 11.17 -7.45
C MET A 152 10.43 12.29 -6.57
N PRO A 153 9.84 12.56 -5.39
CA PRO A 153 10.49 13.45 -4.43
C PRO A 153 11.83 12.82 -4.06
N ARG A 154 12.94 13.54 -4.33
CA ARG A 154 14.30 13.04 -4.01
C ARG A 154 14.43 12.59 -2.55
N ASN A 155 13.66 13.19 -1.62
CA ASN A 155 13.79 12.94 -0.18
C ASN A 155 12.46 12.49 0.46
N VAL A 156 12.10 11.20 0.37
CA VAL A 156 11.00 10.64 1.19
C VAL A 156 11.57 10.05 2.48
N GLN A 157 11.37 10.74 3.61
CA GLN A 157 11.68 10.18 4.93
C GLN A 157 10.59 9.19 5.37
N VAL A 158 10.79 7.91 5.03
CA VAL A 158 9.85 6.82 5.34
C VAL A 158 9.92 6.37 6.81
N SER A 159 11.06 6.55 7.46
CA SER A 159 11.37 5.94 8.77
C SER A 159 10.61 6.54 9.96
N GLY A 160 10.30 7.83 9.93
CA GLY A 160 9.74 8.54 11.09
C GLY A 160 8.29 8.17 11.43
N TRP A 161 7.45 7.91 10.42
CA TRP A 161 6.01 7.65 10.63
C TRP A 161 5.69 6.17 10.75
N ALA A 162 6.43 5.28 10.07
CA ALA A 162 6.16 3.84 10.10
C ALA A 162 6.20 3.26 11.53
N GLN A 163 7.16 3.72 12.34
CA GLN A 163 7.31 3.33 13.76
C GLN A 163 6.08 3.67 14.60
N LYS A 164 5.52 4.88 14.41
CA LYS A 164 4.40 5.39 15.21
C LYS A 164 3.08 4.75 14.83
N LEU A 165 2.91 4.46 13.54
CA LEU A 165 1.64 3.96 13.00
C LEU A 165 1.55 2.44 13.03
N PHE A 166 2.68 1.72 12.94
CA PHE A 166 2.69 0.28 12.76
C PHE A 166 3.69 -0.45 13.69
N PRO A 167 3.48 -0.40 15.02
CA PRO A 167 4.45 -0.90 16.00
C PRO A 167 4.62 -2.43 16.02
N ARG A 168 3.74 -3.18 15.32
CA ARG A 168 3.72 -4.66 15.30
C ARG A 168 4.24 -5.26 14.00
N LEU A 169 4.84 -4.45 13.12
CA LEU A 169 5.32 -4.94 11.83
C LEU A 169 6.35 -6.05 11.98
N VAL A 170 6.21 -7.04 11.11
CA VAL A 170 7.09 -8.19 10.96
C VAL A 170 7.92 -8.05 9.68
N ASN A 171 7.30 -7.59 8.60
CA ASN A 171 7.96 -7.41 7.30
C ASN A 171 7.70 -5.99 6.81
N PHE A 172 8.76 -5.35 6.29
CA PHE A 172 8.67 -4.01 5.73
C PHE A 172 9.36 -3.97 4.38
N GLN A 173 8.61 -3.63 3.32
CA GLN A 173 9.12 -3.59 1.97
C GLN A 173 8.93 -2.20 1.37
N VAL A 174 9.99 -1.66 0.77
CA VAL A 174 9.96 -0.36 0.09
C VAL A 174 10.28 -0.59 -1.39
N VAL A 175 9.27 -0.43 -2.22
CA VAL A 175 9.29 -0.67 -3.67
C VAL A 175 9.41 0.69 -4.38
N ILE A 176 10.41 1.46 -3.95
CA ILE A 176 10.75 2.80 -4.46
C ILE A 176 12.27 2.98 -4.25
N PRO A 177 13.01 3.59 -5.20
CA PRO A 177 14.42 3.93 -4.99
C PRO A 177 14.61 4.83 -3.76
N ALA A 178 15.04 4.26 -2.63
CA ALA A 178 15.21 5.02 -1.40
C ALA A 178 16.63 5.60 -1.35
N ILE A 179 16.76 6.93 -1.20
CA ILE A 179 18.03 7.51 -0.73
C ILE A 179 18.23 7.05 0.70
N LEU A 180 19.17 6.12 0.88
CA LEU A 180 19.35 5.43 2.14
C LEU A 180 20.17 6.28 3.13
N TYR A 181 19.47 7.00 4.00
CA TYR A 181 20.07 7.44 5.25
C TYR A 181 20.16 6.25 6.21
N ILE A 182 21.33 5.60 6.25
CA ILE A 182 21.64 4.44 7.11
C ILE A 182 21.18 4.67 8.56
N ALA A 183 21.37 5.87 9.10
CA ALA A 183 20.95 6.26 10.45
C ALA A 183 19.42 6.18 10.70
N GLY A 184 18.61 6.38 9.65
CA GLY A 184 17.15 6.23 9.74
C GLY A 184 16.72 4.78 9.96
N PHE A 185 17.49 3.81 9.46
CA PHE A 185 17.16 2.38 9.53
C PHE A 185 17.60 1.70 10.80
N GLU A 186 18.78 2.03 11.33
CA GLU A 186 19.20 1.58 12.66
C GLU A 186 18.11 1.94 13.67
N SER A 187 17.61 3.19 13.61
CA SER A 187 16.52 3.65 14.45
C SER A 187 15.18 2.91 14.23
N LEU A 188 14.91 2.40 13.02
CA LEU A 188 13.71 1.60 12.72
C LEU A 188 13.82 0.20 13.34
N SER A 189 14.97 -0.45 13.15
CA SER A 189 15.20 -1.80 13.68
C SER A 189 15.17 -1.84 15.20
N GLU A 190 15.72 -0.82 15.87
CA GLU A 190 15.70 -0.70 17.33
C GLU A 190 14.28 -0.49 17.89
N ARG A 191 13.42 0.19 17.13
CA ARG A 191 12.07 0.60 17.58
C ARG A 191 10.94 -0.32 17.13
N LEU A 192 11.22 -1.24 16.21
CA LEU A 192 10.28 -2.27 15.75
C LEU A 192 10.79 -3.66 16.18
N PRO A 193 10.53 -4.08 17.43
CA PRO A 193 11.16 -5.28 18.01
C PRO A 193 10.73 -6.60 17.34
N ASN A 194 9.65 -6.58 16.55
CA ASN A 194 9.12 -7.74 15.85
C ASN A 194 9.56 -7.81 14.37
N LEU A 195 10.31 -6.82 13.89
CA LEU A 195 10.73 -6.72 12.50
C LEU A 195 11.75 -7.81 12.18
N LYS A 196 11.45 -8.63 11.18
CA LYS A 196 12.26 -9.77 10.74
C LYS A 196 12.93 -9.53 9.40
N SER A 197 12.26 -8.82 8.49
CA SER A 197 12.80 -8.50 7.18
C SER A 197 12.54 -7.05 6.81
N ILE A 198 13.52 -6.48 6.12
CA ILE A 198 13.42 -5.20 5.42
C ILE A 198 13.96 -5.43 4.01
N GLU A 199 13.15 -5.11 3.00
CA GLU A 199 13.49 -5.31 1.60
C GLU A 199 13.34 -4.00 0.83
N PHE A 200 14.27 -3.76 -0.10
CA PHE A 200 14.29 -2.59 -0.99
C PHE A 200 14.37 -3.09 -2.42
N GLU A 201 13.63 -2.44 -3.31
CA GLU A 201 13.76 -2.68 -4.74
C GLU A 201 15.08 -2.11 -5.28
N GLU A 202 15.43 -0.88 -4.89
CA GLU A 202 16.66 -0.22 -5.31
C GLU A 202 17.21 0.68 -4.20
N ILE A 203 18.54 0.68 -4.04
CA ILE A 203 19.27 1.45 -3.05
C ILE A 203 20.17 2.43 -3.79
N LEU A 204 19.89 3.74 -3.65
CA LEU A 204 20.75 4.79 -4.19
C LEU A 204 21.68 5.32 -3.11
N SER A 205 22.97 5.44 -3.42
CA SER A 205 23.93 6.10 -2.52
C SER A 205 23.85 7.62 -2.67
N LEU A 206 24.22 8.37 -1.62
CA LEU A 206 24.18 9.85 -1.64
C LEU A 206 25.03 10.42 -2.80
N SER A 207 26.13 9.77 -3.16
CA SER A 207 26.98 10.16 -4.29
C SER A 207 26.31 9.98 -5.66
N ASP A 208 25.44 8.97 -5.81
CA ASP A 208 24.73 8.73 -7.08
C ASP A 208 23.68 9.82 -7.38
N VAL A 209 23.35 10.65 -6.39
CA VAL A 209 22.40 11.75 -6.51
C VAL A 209 23.13 13.07 -6.84
N ASP A 210 24.34 13.26 -6.31
CA ASP A 210 25.19 14.44 -6.55
C ASP A 210 25.82 14.46 -7.96
N ASP A 211 26.16 13.30 -8.54
CA ASP A 211 26.74 13.20 -9.90
C ASP A 211 25.75 13.58 -11.02
N SER A 212 24.48 13.86 -10.69
CA SER A 212 23.48 14.36 -11.64
C SER A 212 23.44 15.89 -11.74
N GLU A 213 24.25 16.61 -10.95
CA GLU A 213 24.23 18.08 -10.86
C GLU A 213 25.31 18.79 -11.71
N GLU A 214 26.25 18.07 -12.32
CA GLU A 214 27.27 18.66 -13.20
C GLU A 214 27.04 18.34 -14.68
N ASP A 215 25.98 18.88 -15.29
CA ASP A 215 25.98 19.04 -16.76
C ASP A 215 24.97 20.09 -17.28
N THR A 216 24.93 21.26 -16.63
CA THR A 216 24.43 22.49 -17.29
C THR A 216 25.24 23.72 -16.88
N THR A 217 26.55 23.68 -17.08
CA THR A 217 27.35 24.91 -17.25
C THR A 217 27.76 25.02 -18.71
N SER A 218 26.85 25.50 -19.57
CA SER A 218 27.26 25.99 -20.88
C SER A 218 27.87 27.37 -20.70
N GLU A 219 29.19 27.40 -20.74
CA GLU A 219 30.03 28.57 -20.93
C GLU A 219 29.51 29.45 -22.09
N HIS A 220 29.31 30.74 -21.85
CA HIS A 220 29.61 31.84 -22.77
C HIS A 220 29.68 33.12 -21.92
N SER A 221 30.87 33.43 -21.39
CA SER A 221 31.88 34.29 -22.02
C SER A 221 31.47 35.76 -22.00
N ASP A 222 31.88 36.40 -20.91
CA ASP A 222 32.37 37.78 -20.76
C ASP A 222 32.39 38.67 -22.02
N ASN A 223 31.83 39.87 -21.88
CA ASN A 223 32.62 41.06 -22.16
C ASN A 223 32.20 42.20 -21.22
N GLU A 224 33.24 42.78 -20.66
CA GLU A 224 33.29 43.82 -19.65
C GLU A 224 32.90 45.20 -20.21
N ASP A 225 32.65 46.10 -19.26
CA ASP A 225 32.97 47.53 -19.30
C ASP A 225 32.16 48.45 -20.22
N LEU A 226 31.85 49.70 -19.89
CA LEU A 226 31.94 50.58 -18.72
C LEU A 226 31.08 51.81 -19.10
N ASP A 227 30.49 52.44 -18.09
CA ASP A 227 30.21 53.88 -17.92
C ASP A 227 30.08 54.81 -19.15
N GLU A 228 29.02 55.62 -19.20
CA GLU A 228 29.07 57.05 -18.81
C GLU A 228 27.77 57.79 -19.19
N GLU A 229 27.48 58.80 -18.38
CA GLU A 229 26.32 59.69 -18.43
C GLU A 229 26.32 60.64 -19.64
N ASP A 230 25.14 61.24 -19.85
CA ASP A 230 24.86 62.54 -20.49
C ASP A 230 25.16 62.77 -21.98
N SER A 231 24.10 63.06 -22.74
CA SER A 231 23.96 64.37 -23.39
C SER A 231 22.56 64.59 -23.99
N ASP A 232 22.08 65.82 -23.83
CA ASP A 232 20.84 66.44 -24.30
C ASP A 232 20.60 66.34 -25.83
N ASP A 233 19.34 66.10 -26.23
CA ASP A 233 18.47 67.01 -27.02
C ASP A 233 17.08 66.37 -27.30
#